data_AF-A0A7J6UPI2-F1
#
_entry.id   AF-A0A7J6UPI2-F1
#
_cell.length_a   1.000
_cell.length_b   1.000
_cell.length_c   1.000
_cell.angle_alpha   90.00
_cell.angle_beta   90.00
_cell.angle_gamma   90.00
#
_symmetry.space_group_name_H-M   'P 1'
#
loop_
_entity.id
_entity.type
_entity.pdbx_description
1 polymer ?
#
loop_
_entity_poly.entity_id
_entity_poly.type
_entity_poly.pdbx_seq_one_letter_code
_entity_poly.pdbx_strand_id
1 'polypeptide(L)'
;MIASMQLLWVISSTILLYAGAVPLIRLRMRRQIVDPVYPRYGLVAKLSVNNQSLGASVNTETPLMYFIVAPYFSTKVCRKSVFGCLHCHSEDDCKRSGPPTAITLRDGSIVVLVPTEASFDISEQDSPMVIFGSEVASIFGPDVAAPSSVLGLGFSQDHSLHWPLIDQLVKDPSGYIKSRSFSLYLGPGYLARGEVLLGGVDPDKFMGPLALMPVVGEGHWMLHLLAVYV
;
A
#
# COMPACT_ATOMS: atom_id res chain seq x y z
N MET A 1 65.46 -29.34 26.66
CA MET A 1 64.04 -29.54 26.99
C MET A 1 63.31 -28.24 26.72
N ILE A 2 62.58 -28.18 25.61
CA ILE A 2 61.86 -26.99 25.14
C ILE A 2 60.44 -27.11 25.70
N ALA A 3 60.04 -26.17 26.56
CA ALA A 3 58.66 -26.01 27.00
C ALA A 3 57.94 -25.07 26.03
N SER A 4 56.87 -25.58 25.44
CA SER A 4 55.98 -24.92 24.50
C SER A 4 55.11 -23.89 25.23
N MET A 5 55.13 -22.63 24.77
CA MET A 5 54.29 -21.55 25.28
C MET A 5 53.25 -21.22 24.21
N GLN A 6 52.04 -21.77 24.34
CA GLN A 6 50.89 -21.41 23.50
C GLN A 6 50.25 -20.14 24.06
N LEU A 7 50.37 -19.04 23.31
CA LEU A 7 49.65 -17.80 23.53
C LEU A 7 48.19 -18.00 23.07
N LEU A 8 47.25 -18.05 24.02
CA LEU A 8 45.83 -17.87 23.72
C LEU A 8 45.56 -16.40 23.37
N TRP A 9 45.33 -16.13 22.09
CA TRP A 9 44.63 -14.92 21.67
C TRP A 9 43.13 -15.19 21.74
N VAL A 10 42.49 -14.69 22.80
CA VAL A 10 41.04 -14.56 22.86
C VAL A 10 40.66 -13.41 21.92
N ILE A 11 40.30 -13.75 20.69
CA ILE A 11 39.60 -12.83 19.80
C ILE A 11 38.20 -12.68 20.38
N SER A 12 37.98 -11.56 21.07
CA SER A 12 36.65 -11.10 21.46
C SER A 12 35.84 -10.91 20.18
N SER A 13 35.02 -11.90 19.85
CA SER A 13 33.97 -11.79 18.84
C SER A 13 32.95 -10.76 19.29
N THR A 14 33.22 -9.49 18.99
CA THR A 14 32.20 -8.46 18.97
C THR A 14 31.27 -8.80 17.82
N ILE A 15 30.26 -9.64 18.11
CA ILE A 15 29.05 -9.70 17.29
C ILE A 15 28.42 -8.32 17.45
N LEU A 16 28.77 -7.41 16.54
CA LEU A 16 27.92 -6.26 16.23
C LEU A 16 26.60 -6.85 15.74
N LEU A 17 25.65 -7.00 16.67
CA LEU A 17 24.24 -7.01 16.34
C LEU A 17 23.96 -5.67 15.68
N TYR A 18 24.12 -5.62 14.35
CA TYR A 18 23.40 -4.66 13.54
C TYR A 18 21.91 -4.99 13.72
N ALA A 19 21.32 -4.49 14.80
CA ALA A 19 19.91 -4.22 14.88
C ALA A 19 19.61 -3.06 13.92
N GLY A 20 19.87 -3.27 12.63
CA GLY A 20 19.40 -2.36 11.60
C GLY A 20 17.88 -2.39 11.68
N ALA A 21 17.28 -1.24 11.97
CA ALA A 21 15.84 -1.08 11.95
C ALA A 21 15.29 -1.76 10.69
N VAL A 22 14.28 -2.61 10.84
CA VAL A 22 13.61 -3.20 9.68
C VAL A 22 13.04 -2.02 8.88
N PRO A 23 13.39 -1.89 7.58
CA PRO A 23 12.90 -0.79 6.79
C PRO A 23 11.37 -0.90 6.70
N LEU A 24 10.71 0.18 7.11
CA LEU A 24 9.26 0.32 7.18
C LEU A 24 8.87 1.59 6.43
N ILE A 25 7.94 1.45 5.49
CA ILE A 25 7.35 2.60 4.80
C ILE A 25 6.14 3.04 5.62
N ARG A 26 6.09 4.33 5.97
CA ARG A 26 5.03 4.90 6.81
C ARG A 26 4.18 5.86 6.00
N LEU A 27 2.91 5.48 5.78
CA LEU A 27 1.95 6.30 5.05
C LEU A 27 0.94 6.87 6.02
N ARG A 28 0.86 8.20 6.10
CA ARG A 28 -0.15 8.88 6.92
C ARG A 28 -1.52 8.70 6.27
N MET A 29 -2.49 8.26 7.05
CA MET A 29 -3.88 8.15 6.62
C MET A 29 -4.83 8.98 7.50
N ARG A 30 -5.98 9.34 6.93
CA ARG A 30 -7.04 10.05 7.63
C ARG A 30 -8.41 9.53 7.22
N ARG A 31 -9.36 9.56 8.16
CA ARG A 31 -10.77 9.33 7.83
C ARG A 31 -11.31 10.55 7.10
N GLN A 32 -11.77 10.39 5.87
CA GLN A 32 -12.27 11.47 5.01
C GLN A 32 -13.56 11.06 4.31
N ILE A 33 -14.35 12.04 3.88
CA ILE A 33 -15.54 11.81 3.04
C ILE A 33 -15.03 11.51 1.63
N VAL A 34 -15.28 10.29 1.14
CA VAL A 34 -14.80 9.82 -0.18
C VAL A 34 -15.85 9.95 -1.27
N ASP A 35 -17.13 10.06 -0.89
CA ASP A 35 -18.25 10.33 -1.79
C ASP A 35 -19.04 11.53 -1.24
N PRO A 36 -19.04 12.69 -1.95
CA PRO A 36 -19.74 13.88 -1.49
C PRO A 36 -21.25 13.85 -1.75
N VAL A 37 -21.74 12.94 -2.60
CA VAL A 37 -23.16 12.78 -2.91
C VAL A 37 -23.81 11.88 -1.87
N TYR A 38 -23.16 10.77 -1.53
CA TYR A 38 -23.55 9.87 -0.44
C TYR A 38 -22.44 9.87 0.59
N PRO A 39 -22.56 10.61 1.73
CA PRO A 39 -21.44 10.84 2.65
C PRO A 39 -20.93 9.53 3.27
N ARG A 40 -19.97 8.92 2.58
CA ARG A 40 -19.26 7.70 2.97
C ARG A 40 -17.88 8.11 3.47
N TYR A 41 -17.49 7.53 4.59
CA TYR A 41 -16.17 7.73 5.14
C TYR A 41 -15.23 6.62 4.67
N GLY A 42 -14.05 7.00 4.19
CA GLY A 42 -12.96 6.08 3.88
C GLY A 42 -11.69 6.46 4.64
N LEU A 43 -10.78 5.50 4.81
CA LEU A 43 -9.42 5.76 5.26
C LEU A 43 -8.59 6.12 4.03
N VAL A 44 -8.16 7.37 3.93
CA VAL A 44 -7.40 7.87 2.78
C VAL A 44 -5.95 8.07 3.19
N ALA A 45 -5.05 7.28 2.61
CA ALA A 45 -3.61 7.47 2.71
C ALA A 45 -3.14 8.55 1.72
N LYS A 46 -2.19 9.38 2.16
CA LYS A 46 -1.45 10.26 1.24
C LYS A 46 -0.23 9.53 0.71
N LEU A 47 -0.07 9.57 -0.61
CA LEU A 47 1.00 8.94 -1.37
C LEU A 47 1.67 10.02 -2.22
N SER A 48 2.95 9.84 -2.56
CA SER A 48 3.63 10.65 -3.56
C SER A 48 3.95 9.78 -4.76
N VAL A 49 3.47 10.18 -5.93
CA VAL A 49 3.72 9.49 -7.19
C VAL A 49 4.22 10.53 -8.18
N ASN A 50 5.40 10.35 -8.76
CA ASN A 50 6.07 11.36 -9.59
C ASN A 50 6.07 12.76 -8.95
N ASN A 51 6.42 12.84 -7.65
CA ASN A 51 6.43 14.10 -6.91
C ASN A 51 5.05 14.81 -6.84
N GLN A 52 3.95 14.08 -7.09
CA GLN A 52 2.58 14.56 -6.92
C GLN A 52 1.94 13.90 -5.69
N SER A 53 1.45 14.73 -4.77
CA SER A 53 0.70 14.24 -3.62
C SER A 53 -0.70 13.81 -4.03
N LEU A 54 -0.98 12.51 -3.91
CA LEU A 54 -2.27 11.89 -4.21
C LEU A 54 -2.88 11.30 -2.95
N GLY A 55 -4.20 11.22 -2.92
CA GLY A 55 -4.94 10.44 -1.93
C GLY A 55 -5.34 9.09 -2.52
N ALA A 56 -5.31 8.03 -1.72
CA ALA A 56 -5.88 6.74 -2.10
C ALA A 56 -6.59 6.09 -0.91
N SER A 57 -7.74 5.46 -1.18
CA SER A 57 -8.47 4.69 -0.19
C SER A 57 -7.68 3.44 0.17
N VAL A 58 -7.40 3.24 1.46
CA VAL A 58 -6.75 2.05 1.98
C VAL A 58 -7.75 0.90 1.92
N ASN A 59 -7.50 -0.10 1.07
CA ASN A 59 -8.44 -1.17 0.80
C ASN A 59 -7.78 -2.55 0.94
N THR A 60 -8.19 -3.32 1.94
CA THR A 60 -7.68 -4.69 2.18
C THR A 60 -8.43 -5.76 1.39
N GLU A 61 -9.44 -5.40 0.59
CA GLU A 61 -10.23 -6.35 -0.19
C GLU A 61 -9.69 -6.56 -1.62
N THR A 62 -8.83 -5.67 -2.10
CA THR A 62 -8.23 -5.75 -3.44
C THR A 62 -6.71 -5.65 -3.37
N PRO A 63 -5.95 -6.43 -4.15
CA PRO A 63 -4.49 -6.29 -4.24
C PRO A 63 -4.06 -5.09 -5.10
N LEU A 64 -4.99 -4.45 -5.80
CA LEU A 64 -4.67 -3.47 -6.84
C LEU A 64 -4.47 -2.07 -6.26
N MET A 65 -3.34 -1.46 -6.62
CA MET A 65 -3.15 -0.02 -6.50
C MET A 65 -3.54 0.63 -7.82
N TYR A 66 -4.37 1.68 -7.78
CA TYR A 66 -4.72 2.45 -8.96
C TYR A 66 -5.13 3.88 -8.62
N PHE A 67 -4.91 4.78 -9.58
CA PHE A 67 -5.18 6.20 -9.45
C PHE A 67 -6.08 6.70 -10.56
N ILE A 68 -6.87 7.72 -10.23
CA ILE A 68 -7.61 8.52 -11.21
C ILE A 68 -6.59 9.36 -11.99
N VAL A 69 -6.63 9.34 -13.32
CA VAL A 69 -5.61 9.99 -14.16
C VAL A 69 -6.22 11.07 -15.05
N ALA A 70 -5.55 12.22 -15.14
CA ALA A 70 -5.87 13.24 -16.13
C ALA A 70 -5.24 12.86 -17.50
N PRO A 71 -5.91 13.10 -18.64
CA PRO A 71 -7.14 13.88 -18.81
C PRO A 71 -8.43 13.04 -18.84
N TYR A 72 -8.39 11.74 -18.53
CA TYR A 72 -9.56 10.86 -18.65
C TYR A 72 -10.73 11.30 -17.76
N PHE A 73 -10.42 11.97 -16.65
CA PHE A 73 -11.41 12.57 -15.77
C PHE A 73 -11.37 14.09 -15.82
N SER A 74 -12.55 14.72 -15.70
CA SER A 74 -12.65 16.18 -15.74
C SER A 74 -11.89 16.84 -14.60
N THR A 75 -11.36 18.04 -14.85
CA THR A 75 -10.68 18.85 -13.82
C THR A 75 -11.57 19.12 -12.60
N LYS A 76 -12.90 19.17 -12.78
CA LYS A 76 -13.87 19.31 -11.69
C LYS A 76 -13.91 18.08 -10.80
N VAL A 77 -13.85 16.87 -11.37
CA VAL A 77 -13.76 15.61 -10.61
C VAL A 77 -12.44 15.58 -9.84
N CYS A 78 -11.31 15.85 -10.51
CA CYS A 78 -9.99 15.87 -9.90
C CYS A 78 -9.88 16.84 -8.71
N ARG A 79 -10.44 18.05 -8.82
CA ARG A 79 -10.39 19.05 -7.75
C ARG A 79 -11.33 18.77 -6.57
N LYS A 80 -12.48 18.14 -6.82
CA LYS A 80 -13.47 17.86 -5.78
C LYS A 80 -13.20 16.56 -5.03
N SER A 81 -12.48 15.65 -5.67
CA SER A 81 -12.10 14.37 -5.08
C SER A 81 -11.04 14.55 -4.00
N VAL A 82 -11.19 13.85 -2.87
CA VAL A 82 -10.14 13.75 -1.83
C VAL A 82 -8.90 12.98 -2.32
N PHE A 83 -9.01 12.29 -3.45
CA PHE A 83 -7.94 11.52 -4.06
C PHE A 83 -7.04 12.37 -4.97
N GLY A 84 -7.56 13.46 -5.53
CA GLY A 84 -6.90 14.18 -6.62
C GLY A 84 -6.90 13.38 -7.93
N CYS A 85 -6.04 13.78 -8.86
CA CYS A 85 -5.74 13.02 -10.07
C CYS A 85 -4.23 13.05 -10.31
N LEU A 86 -3.69 11.95 -10.82
CA LEU A 86 -2.34 11.90 -11.35
C LEU A 86 -2.31 12.63 -12.69
N HIS A 87 -1.38 13.58 -12.84
CA HIS A 87 -1.11 14.25 -14.09
C HIS A 87 0.14 13.64 -14.73
N CYS A 88 -0.02 13.08 -15.93
CA CYS A 88 1.07 12.56 -16.73
C CYS A 88 1.34 13.56 -17.88
N HIS A 89 2.40 14.35 -17.80
CA HIS A 89 2.70 15.37 -18.81
C HIS A 89 3.43 14.78 -20.02
N SER A 90 4.15 13.67 -19.83
CA SER A 90 4.89 12.96 -20.87
C SER A 90 4.76 11.43 -20.71
N GLU A 91 5.20 10.67 -21.71
CA GLU A 91 5.35 9.21 -21.56
C GLU A 91 6.48 8.84 -20.58
N ASP A 92 7.45 9.73 -20.38
CA ASP A 92 8.52 9.55 -19.40
C ASP A 92 8.01 9.71 -17.96
N ASP A 93 6.96 10.53 -17.75
CA ASP A 93 6.32 10.68 -16.45
C ASP A 93 5.55 9.39 -16.11
N CYS A 94 4.73 8.91 -17.04
CA CYS A 94 3.85 7.75 -16.81
C CYS A 94 3.95 6.80 -17.99
N LYS A 95 4.83 5.81 -17.87
CA LYS A 95 5.00 4.82 -18.93
C LYS A 95 3.86 3.82 -18.88
N ARG A 96 2.96 3.92 -19.85
CA ARG A 96 1.84 2.96 -19.98
C ARG A 96 2.36 1.69 -20.66
N SER A 97 2.14 0.55 -20.02
CA SER A 97 2.63 -0.73 -20.49
C SER A 97 1.49 -1.72 -20.64
N GLY A 98 0.95 -1.83 -21.86
CA GLY A 98 -0.03 -2.87 -22.21
C GLY A 98 -1.48 -2.37 -22.36
N PRO A 99 -2.40 -3.30 -22.67
CA PRO A 99 -3.78 -2.97 -22.98
C PRO A 99 -4.60 -2.59 -21.74
N PRO A 100 -5.67 -1.79 -21.90
CA PRO A 100 -6.64 -1.55 -20.84
C PRO A 100 -7.34 -2.85 -20.43
N THR A 101 -7.52 -3.04 -19.13
CA THR A 101 -8.21 -4.20 -18.53
C THR A 101 -9.41 -3.73 -17.71
N ALA A 102 -10.58 -4.29 -17.98
CA ALA A 102 -11.77 -4.04 -17.17
C ALA A 102 -11.79 -4.96 -15.95
N ILE A 103 -12.05 -4.39 -14.77
CA ILE A 103 -12.05 -5.08 -13.49
C ILE A 103 -13.37 -4.77 -12.79
N THR A 104 -14.10 -5.82 -12.43
CA THR A 104 -15.33 -5.70 -11.64
C THR A 104 -14.99 -5.73 -10.16
N LEU A 105 -15.31 -4.66 -9.45
CA LEU A 105 -15.19 -4.54 -8.01
C LEU A 105 -16.37 -5.21 -7.31
N ARG A 106 -16.20 -5.51 -6.02
CA ARG A 106 -17.22 -6.19 -5.20
C ARG A 106 -18.53 -5.41 -5.06
N ASP A 107 -18.47 -4.08 -5.12
CA ASP A 107 -19.64 -3.21 -5.10
C ASP A 107 -20.40 -3.16 -6.45
N GLY A 108 -19.97 -3.95 -7.44
CA GLY A 108 -20.53 -4.00 -8.77
C GLY A 108 -19.99 -2.94 -9.72
N SER A 109 -19.14 -2.02 -9.25
CA SER A 109 -18.49 -1.05 -10.11
C SER A 109 -17.50 -1.75 -11.05
N ILE A 110 -17.35 -1.22 -12.26
CA ILE A 110 -16.33 -1.66 -13.22
C ILE A 110 -15.33 -0.53 -13.37
N VAL A 111 -14.05 -0.81 -13.18
CA VAL A 111 -12.95 0.12 -13.46
C VAL A 111 -12.14 -0.41 -14.63
N VAL A 112 -11.75 0.47 -15.55
CA VAL A 112 -10.87 0.15 -16.67
C VAL A 112 -9.50 0.71 -16.36
N LEU A 113 -8.54 -0.18 -16.17
CA LEU A 113 -7.18 0.15 -15.76
C LEU A 113 -6.18 -0.08 -16.89
N VAL A 114 -5.26 0.85 -17.07
CA VAL A 114 -4.07 0.68 -17.92
C VAL A 114 -2.84 0.55 -17.02
N PRO A 115 -2.04 -0.52 -17.12
CA PRO A 115 -0.82 -0.63 -16.32
C PRO A 115 0.10 0.54 -16.62
N THR A 116 0.57 1.20 -15.58
CA THR A 116 1.34 2.44 -15.64
C THR A 116 2.48 2.36 -14.65
N GLU A 117 3.68 2.59 -15.14
CA GLU A 117 4.91 2.62 -14.36
C GLU A 117 5.28 4.07 -14.04
N ALA A 118 5.55 4.37 -12.77
CA ALA A 118 5.94 5.70 -12.30
C ALA A 118 6.75 5.64 -10.99
N SER A 119 7.39 6.74 -10.60
CA SER A 119 8.12 6.80 -9.32
C SER A 119 7.13 6.85 -8.15
N PHE A 120 7.39 6.07 -7.11
CA PHE A 120 6.63 6.08 -5.86
C PHE A 120 7.52 6.59 -4.74
N ASP A 121 7.32 7.84 -4.32
CA ASP A 121 8.26 8.48 -3.40
C ASP A 121 7.94 8.06 -1.96
N ILE A 122 8.86 7.29 -1.38
CA ILE A 122 8.85 6.82 0.00
C ILE A 122 9.45 7.89 0.91
N SER A 123 10.55 8.50 0.45
CA SER A 123 11.34 9.51 1.15
C SER A 123 11.94 10.48 0.13
N GLU A 124 12.66 11.52 0.58
CA GLU A 124 13.39 12.42 -0.32
C GLU A 124 14.51 11.72 -1.12
N GLN A 125 14.93 10.53 -0.69
CA GLN A 125 16.07 9.80 -1.25
C GLN A 125 15.66 8.46 -1.88
N ASP A 126 14.42 8.01 -1.64
CA ASP A 126 13.92 6.69 -2.03
C ASP A 126 12.63 6.81 -2.84
N SER A 127 12.74 6.54 -4.15
CA SER A 127 11.63 6.58 -5.10
C SER A 127 11.67 5.36 -6.04
N PRO A 128 11.25 4.15 -5.59
CA PRO A 128 11.11 3.01 -6.47
C PRO A 128 10.22 3.31 -7.67
N MET A 129 10.55 2.71 -8.82
CA MET A 129 9.59 2.59 -9.91
C MET A 129 8.59 1.48 -9.57
N VAL A 130 7.30 1.81 -9.61
CA VAL A 130 6.23 0.84 -9.36
C VAL A 130 5.20 0.91 -10.47
N ILE A 131 4.58 -0.23 -10.73
CA ILE A 131 3.48 -0.38 -11.67
C ILE A 131 2.17 -0.38 -10.90
N PHE A 132 1.20 0.38 -11.40
CA PHE A 132 -0.15 0.49 -10.87
C PHE A 132 -1.17 0.66 -12.01
N GLY A 133 -2.45 0.64 -11.69
CA GLY A 133 -3.50 0.95 -12.66
C GLY A 133 -3.72 2.46 -12.83
N SER A 134 -3.60 2.96 -14.04
CA SER A 134 -4.23 4.23 -14.41
C SER A 134 -5.70 3.96 -14.70
N GLU A 135 -6.60 4.49 -13.89
CA GLU A 135 -8.03 4.45 -14.18
C GLU A 135 -8.32 5.39 -15.35
N VAL A 136 -8.83 4.83 -16.45
CA VAL A 136 -9.14 5.57 -17.68
C VAL A 136 -10.63 5.63 -17.98
N ALA A 137 -11.42 4.76 -17.36
CA ALA A 137 -12.88 4.77 -17.41
C ALA A 137 -13.47 3.99 -16.22
N SER A 138 -14.69 4.31 -15.85
CA SER A 138 -15.41 3.61 -14.78
C SER A 138 -16.92 3.61 -15.00
N ILE A 139 -17.57 2.51 -14.59
CA ILE A 139 -19.02 2.40 -14.45
C ILE A 139 -19.28 2.15 -12.97
N PHE A 140 -20.09 2.99 -12.33
CA PHE A 140 -20.31 2.90 -10.89
C PHE A 140 -21.46 1.94 -10.56
N GLY A 141 -21.30 1.20 -9.46
CA GLY A 141 -22.39 0.43 -8.86
C GLY A 141 -23.54 1.32 -8.38
N PRO A 142 -24.69 0.73 -8.02
CA PRO A 142 -25.92 1.46 -7.71
C PRO A 142 -25.80 2.48 -6.57
N ASP A 143 -24.84 2.28 -5.67
CA ASP A 143 -24.65 3.13 -4.48
C ASP A 143 -23.29 3.87 -4.45
N VAL A 144 -22.62 4.02 -5.59
CA VAL A 144 -21.32 4.71 -5.71
C VAL A 144 -21.47 5.88 -6.69
N ALA A 145 -21.16 7.10 -6.25
CA ALA A 145 -21.34 8.29 -7.11
C ALA A 145 -20.04 8.88 -7.66
N ALA A 146 -18.87 8.37 -7.27
CA ALA A 146 -17.59 8.96 -7.64
C ALA A 146 -16.48 7.93 -7.88
N PRO A 147 -15.56 8.20 -8.82
CA PRO A 147 -14.36 7.39 -8.99
C PRO A 147 -13.46 7.53 -7.76
N SER A 148 -12.72 6.48 -7.45
CA SER A 148 -11.89 6.38 -6.26
C SER A 148 -10.50 5.87 -6.60
N SER A 149 -9.45 6.54 -6.13
CA SER A 149 -8.11 5.95 -6.14
C SER A 149 -7.96 4.99 -4.98
N VAL A 150 -7.24 3.90 -5.17
CA VAL A 150 -7.15 2.81 -4.19
C VAL A 150 -5.71 2.41 -3.95
N LEU A 151 -5.36 2.26 -2.67
CA LEU A 151 -4.17 1.56 -2.19
C LEU A 151 -4.60 0.14 -1.80
N GLY A 152 -4.42 -0.79 -2.73
CA GLY A 152 -4.75 -2.20 -2.53
C GLY A 152 -3.76 -2.89 -1.61
N LEU A 153 -4.27 -3.50 -0.54
CA LEU A 153 -3.56 -4.31 0.45
C LEU A 153 -4.20 -5.70 0.60
N GLY A 154 -5.08 -6.07 -0.32
CA GLY A 154 -5.72 -7.38 -0.38
C GLY A 154 -4.79 -8.46 -0.95
N PHE A 155 -5.29 -9.70 -0.93
CA PHE A 155 -4.58 -10.83 -1.49
C PHE A 155 -4.61 -10.82 -3.02
N SER A 156 -3.50 -11.18 -3.64
CA SER A 156 -3.43 -11.47 -5.07
C SER A 156 -3.74 -12.94 -5.31
N GLN A 157 -4.98 -13.29 -5.64
CA GLN A 157 -5.34 -14.66 -6.06
C GLN A 157 -4.99 -14.93 -7.51
N ASP A 158 -5.15 -13.90 -8.34
CA ASP A 158 -4.97 -14.00 -9.77
C ASP A 158 -3.54 -13.57 -10.12
N HIS A 159 -2.71 -14.54 -10.45
CA HIS A 159 -1.34 -14.30 -10.93
C HIS A 159 -1.31 -13.50 -12.24
N SER A 160 -2.43 -13.32 -12.94
CA SER A 160 -2.50 -12.51 -14.16
C SER A 160 -2.55 -10.99 -13.91
N LEU A 161 -2.95 -10.56 -12.70
CA LEU A 161 -2.94 -9.15 -12.29
C LEU A 161 -1.63 -8.86 -11.52
N HIS A 162 -0.61 -8.45 -12.28
CA HIS A 162 0.80 -8.53 -11.87
C HIS A 162 1.30 -7.47 -10.86
N TRP A 163 0.45 -6.59 -10.32
CA TRP A 163 0.94 -5.34 -9.71
C TRP A 163 0.57 -5.03 -8.25
N PRO A 164 0.57 -5.98 -7.29
CA PRO A 164 0.46 -5.63 -5.86
C PRO A 164 1.67 -4.79 -5.40
N LEU A 165 1.43 -3.66 -4.74
CA LEU A 165 2.50 -2.75 -4.30
C LEU A 165 3.51 -3.45 -3.38
N ILE A 166 3.03 -4.20 -2.38
CA ILE A 166 3.91 -4.88 -1.40
C ILE A 166 4.86 -5.87 -2.10
N ASP A 167 4.37 -6.61 -3.10
CA ASP A 167 5.20 -7.57 -3.82
C ASP A 167 6.30 -6.89 -4.63
N GLN A 168 5.99 -5.73 -5.23
CA GLN A 168 6.99 -4.94 -5.96
C GLN A 168 8.08 -4.42 -5.00
N LEU A 169 7.68 -3.85 -3.87
CA LEU A 169 8.62 -3.27 -2.90
C LEU A 169 9.50 -4.31 -2.19
N VAL A 170 8.98 -5.53 -1.94
CA VAL A 170 9.77 -6.64 -1.37
C VAL A 170 10.75 -7.23 -2.39
N LYS A 171 10.36 -7.30 -3.67
CA LYS A 171 11.19 -7.89 -4.73
C LYS A 171 12.25 -6.94 -5.27
N ASP A 172 12.12 -5.65 -5.01
CA ASP A 172 13.09 -4.65 -5.44
C ASP A 172 14.48 -4.94 -4.84
N PRO A 173 15.56 -4.97 -5.66
CA PRO A 173 16.92 -5.22 -5.17
C PRO A 173 17.43 -4.25 -4.11
N SER A 174 16.86 -3.04 -4.04
CA SER A 174 17.19 -2.01 -3.05
C SER A 174 16.66 -2.36 -1.65
N GLY A 175 15.71 -3.29 -1.55
CA GLY A 175 15.21 -3.80 -0.29
C GLY A 175 14.36 -2.80 0.50
N TYR A 176 13.49 -2.04 -0.17
CA TYR A 176 12.64 -1.00 0.44
C TYR A 176 11.80 -1.52 1.62
N ILE A 177 11.37 -2.78 1.57
CA ILE A 177 10.80 -3.51 2.71
C ILE A 177 11.30 -4.95 2.73
N LYS A 178 11.40 -5.55 3.93
CA LYS A 178 11.93 -6.91 4.11
C LYS A 178 10.88 -8.01 4.21
N SER A 179 9.59 -7.64 4.33
CA SER A 179 8.50 -8.58 4.59
C SER A 179 7.28 -8.24 3.76
N ARG A 180 6.58 -9.27 3.27
CA ARG A 180 5.26 -9.15 2.61
C ARG A 180 4.16 -8.97 3.66
N SER A 181 4.24 -7.87 4.40
CA SER A 181 3.29 -7.56 5.46
C SER A 181 2.96 -6.09 5.45
N PHE A 182 1.81 -5.76 6.01
CA PHE A 182 1.43 -4.41 6.35
C PHE A 182 0.73 -4.41 7.71
N SER A 183 0.64 -3.25 8.33
CA SER A 183 -0.18 -3.05 9.52
C SER A 183 -0.88 -1.70 9.48
N LEU A 184 -2.00 -1.64 10.19
CA LEU A 184 -2.87 -0.47 10.27
C LEU A 184 -2.94 0.01 11.72
N TYR A 185 -2.56 1.25 11.95
CA TYR A 185 -2.81 1.93 13.21
C TYR A 185 -3.88 2.99 12.99
N LEU A 186 -5.09 2.78 13.53
CA LEU A 186 -6.23 3.69 13.29
C LEU A 186 -6.22 4.95 14.16
N GLY A 187 -5.30 5.03 15.13
CA GLY A 187 -5.23 6.11 16.10
C GLY A 187 -6.44 6.22 17.04
N PRO A 188 -6.42 7.18 17.97
CA PRO A 188 -7.58 7.51 18.77
C PRO A 188 -8.74 8.00 17.89
N GLY A 189 -9.95 7.48 18.13
CA GLY A 189 -11.13 7.74 17.28
C GLY A 189 -11.49 9.22 17.09
N TYR A 190 -11.13 10.09 18.04
CA TYR A 190 -11.37 11.54 17.96
C TYR A 190 -10.39 12.29 17.03
N LEU A 191 -9.24 11.69 16.67
CA LEU A 191 -8.24 12.35 15.83
C LEU A 191 -8.46 12.14 14.33
N ALA A 192 -9.26 11.13 13.94
CA ALA A 192 -9.48 10.75 12.54
C ALA A 192 -8.17 10.59 11.73
N ARG A 193 -7.09 10.17 12.40
CA ARG A 193 -5.73 10.04 11.86
C ARG A 193 -5.17 8.67 12.23
N GLY A 194 -4.48 8.06 11.27
CA GLY A 194 -3.82 6.78 11.45
C GLY A 194 -2.60 6.66 10.55
N GLU A 195 -2.02 5.47 10.54
CA GLU A 195 -0.87 5.12 9.72
C GLU A 195 -1.07 3.74 9.09
N VAL A 196 -0.68 3.63 7.81
CA VAL A 196 -0.41 2.35 7.15
C VAL A 196 1.10 2.16 7.20
N LEU A 197 1.53 0.99 7.67
CA LEU A 197 2.92 0.58 7.70
C LEU A 197 3.09 -0.55 6.70
N LEU A 198 4.02 -0.40 5.75
CA LEU A 198 4.39 -1.48 4.82
C LEU A 198 5.72 -2.08 5.28
N GLY A 199 5.83 -3.40 5.23
CA GLY A 199 7.03 -4.14 5.59
C GLY A 199 7.07 -4.67 7.03
N GLY A 200 6.03 -4.41 7.84
CA GLY A 200 5.98 -4.93 9.21
C GLY A 200 5.04 -4.18 10.15
N VAL A 201 5.44 -4.13 11.41
CA VAL A 201 4.70 -3.54 12.53
C VAL A 201 5.55 -2.54 13.29
N ASP A 202 4.91 -1.60 13.98
CA ASP A 202 5.55 -0.65 14.87
C ASP A 202 5.22 -1.03 16.33
N PRO A 203 6.21 -1.53 17.11
CA PRO A 203 6.00 -1.93 18.50
C PRO A 203 5.48 -0.82 19.42
N ASP A 204 5.72 0.45 19.07
CA ASP A 204 5.24 1.60 19.86
C ASP A 204 3.72 1.84 19.70
N LYS A 205 3.06 1.11 18.78
CA LYS A 205 1.63 1.26 18.46
C LYS A 205 0.72 0.26 19.17
N PHE A 206 1.27 -0.70 19.90
CA PHE A 206 0.50 -1.71 20.62
C PHE A 206 1.19 -2.10 21.93
N MET A 207 0.45 -2.77 22.81
CA MET A 207 0.97 -3.30 24.06
C MET A 207 0.80 -4.82 24.08
N GLY A 208 1.79 -5.51 24.63
CA GLY A 208 1.77 -6.97 24.72
C GLY A 208 2.08 -7.68 23.39
N PRO A 209 2.00 -9.02 23.37
CA PRO A 209 2.30 -9.81 22.18
C PRO A 209 1.17 -9.76 21.15
N LEU A 210 1.53 -9.91 19.87
CA LEU A 210 0.55 -10.08 18.79
C LEU A 210 -0.06 -11.48 18.84
N ALA A 211 -1.38 -11.57 18.83
CA ALA A 211 -2.09 -12.82 18.60
C ALA A 211 -2.08 -13.15 17.10
N LEU A 212 -1.55 -14.32 16.75
CA LEU A 212 -1.51 -14.79 15.35
C LEU A 212 -2.71 -15.69 15.09
N MET A 213 -3.45 -15.39 14.03
CA MET A 213 -4.56 -16.21 13.55
C MET A 213 -4.31 -16.60 12.09
N PRO A 214 -4.48 -17.88 11.72
CA PRO A 214 -4.32 -18.30 10.33
C PRO A 214 -5.43 -17.69 9.47
N VAL A 215 -5.06 -17.28 8.26
CA VAL A 215 -6.02 -16.89 7.22
C VAL A 215 -6.64 -18.18 6.66
N VAL A 216 -7.98 -18.26 6.64
CA VAL A 216 -8.71 -19.49 6.32
C VAL A 216 -9.42 -19.46 4.96
N GLY A 217 -9.37 -18.34 4.26
CA GLY A 217 -10.12 -18.14 3.03
C GLY A 217 -9.23 -17.76 1.85
N GLU A 218 -9.61 -18.25 0.66
CA GLU A 218 -8.89 -17.91 -0.57
C GLU A 218 -9.09 -16.42 -0.90
N GLY A 219 -7.94 -15.77 -0.98
CA GLY A 219 -7.68 -14.34 -1.21
C GLY A 219 -8.66 -13.29 -0.73
N HIS A 220 -9.05 -13.43 0.53
CA HIS A 220 -9.43 -12.31 1.36
C HIS A 220 -8.74 -12.47 2.73
N TRP A 221 -8.57 -11.37 3.47
CA TRP A 221 -8.14 -11.43 4.87
C TRP A 221 -9.30 -11.95 5.74
N MET A 222 -9.52 -13.26 5.68
CA MET A 222 -10.58 -13.96 6.41
C MET A 222 -9.99 -14.77 7.57
N LEU A 223 -10.57 -14.57 8.75
CA LEU A 223 -10.22 -15.26 9.98
C LEU A 223 -11.45 -15.99 10.51
N HIS A 224 -11.24 -17.14 11.14
CA HIS A 224 -12.30 -17.87 11.82
C HIS A 224 -12.38 -17.47 13.29
N LEU A 225 -13.50 -16.89 13.70
CA LEU A 225 -13.79 -16.60 15.11
C LEU A 225 -14.52 -17.78 15.75
N LEU A 226 -14.02 -18.27 16.90
CA LEU A 226 -14.60 -19.45 17.57
C LEU A 226 -15.90 -19.14 18.29
N ALA A 227 -15.98 -17.97 18.92
CA ALA A 227 -17.15 -17.53 19.67
C ALA A 227 -17.18 -16.00 19.75
N VAL A 228 -18.39 -15.46 19.84
CA VAL A 228 -18.65 -14.06 20.19
C VAL A 228 -19.41 -14.09 21.51
N TYR A 229 -18.87 -13.41 22.51
CA TYR A 229 -19.52 -13.25 23.81
C TYR A 229 -20.16 -11.87 23.87
N VAL A 230 -21.41 -11.81 24.32
CA VAL A 230 -22.21 -10.59 24.46
C VAL A 230 -22.57 -10.41 25.92
#